data_AF-A0A1G2QCX3-F1
#
_entry.id   AF-A0A1G2QCX3-F1
#
_cell.length_a   1.000
_cell.length_b   1.000
_cell.length_c   1.000
_cell.angle_alpha   90.00
_cell.angle_beta   90.00
_cell.angle_gamma   90.00
#
_symmetry.space_group_name_H-M   'P 1'
#
loop_
_entity.id
_entity.type
_entity.pdbx_description
1 polymer ?
#
loop_
_entity_poly.entity_id
_entity_poly.type
_entity_poly.pdbx_seq_one_letter_code
_entity_poly.pdbx_strand_id
1 'polypeptide(L)'
;MTNKLKTIILALILGLLVVPTAGQAISLSDLERELLRLQGLYEAQLLKVGREENYVIPKTPTLITTADYDCTKIETTLRYQMVDYRGHEPIKALQNFLKANGDYTFPSATGYFGNETKKAVTRFQQRVGIVPADGYGVVEATTRNRIESISCADDKLAIKPAILPSTIVGANYDTLIYATNFRGDPSFLIINGRLPVGLKLINLADGQATISGRTRRAGVYTFTVKAIGTGEQETERTYTIISNDRDGALFGP
;
A
#
# COMPACT_ATOMS: atom_id res chain seq x y z
N MET A 1 -17.93 8.06 -48.34
CA MET A 1 -17.74 9.08 -47.29
C MET A 1 -18.78 10.18 -47.53
N THR A 2 -19.86 10.17 -46.77
CA THR A 2 -21.07 10.99 -47.02
C THR A 2 -20.79 12.48 -46.82
N ASN A 3 -21.46 13.35 -47.58
CA ASN A 3 -21.25 14.81 -47.55
C ASN A 3 -21.32 15.41 -46.14
N LYS A 4 -22.09 14.80 -45.22
CA LYS A 4 -22.12 15.18 -43.80
C LYS A 4 -20.76 15.09 -43.09
N LEU A 5 -19.92 14.11 -43.43
CA LEU A 5 -18.61 13.94 -42.80
C LEU A 5 -17.59 14.97 -43.30
N LYS A 6 -17.69 15.40 -44.57
CA LYS A 6 -16.88 16.51 -45.11
C LYS A 6 -17.26 17.85 -44.48
N THR A 7 -18.55 18.12 -44.26
CA THR A 7 -19.00 19.37 -43.63
C THR A 7 -18.58 19.48 -42.16
N ILE A 8 -18.58 18.35 -41.43
CA ILE A 8 -18.14 18.31 -40.03
C ILE A 8 -16.62 18.50 -39.91
N ILE A 9 -15.83 17.89 -40.80
CA ILE A 9 -14.37 18.06 -40.81
C ILE A 9 -13.99 19.50 -41.23
N LEU A 10 -14.71 20.09 -42.20
CA LEU A 10 -14.48 21.47 -42.62
C LEU A 10 -14.87 22.49 -41.53
N ALA A 11 -15.93 22.22 -40.76
CA ALA A 11 -16.34 23.05 -39.62
C ALA A 11 -15.35 22.97 -38.44
N LEU A 12 -14.73 21.80 -38.21
CA LEU A 12 -13.68 21.62 -37.19
C LEU A 12 -12.38 22.33 -37.56
N ILE A 13 -12.01 22.37 -38.85
CA ILE A 13 -10.81 23.07 -39.33
C ILE A 13 -11.04 24.59 -39.37
N LEU A 14 -12.25 25.06 -39.68
CA LEU A 14 -12.58 26.49 -39.73
C LEU A 14 -12.82 27.10 -38.33
N GLY A 15 -13.24 26.29 -37.35
CA GLY A 15 -13.33 26.69 -35.95
C GLY A 15 -11.98 26.92 -35.26
N LEU A 16 -10.88 26.52 -35.90
CA LEU A 16 -9.51 26.73 -35.41
C LEU A 16 -8.90 28.08 -35.83
N LEU A 17 -9.62 28.95 -36.55
CA LEU A 17 -9.06 30.14 -37.20
C LEU A 17 -9.58 31.49 -36.70
N VAL A 18 -10.19 31.56 -35.52
CA VAL A 18 -10.54 32.85 -34.90
C VAL A 18 -9.91 32.96 -33.52
N VAL A 19 -8.64 33.39 -33.49
CA VAL A 19 -8.03 33.98 -32.31
C VAL A 19 -7.82 35.47 -32.63
N PRO A 20 -8.55 36.41 -31.98
CA PRO A 20 -8.27 37.82 -32.13
C PRO A 20 -6.92 38.12 -31.47
N THR A 21 -6.04 38.80 -32.20
CA THR A 21 -4.78 39.33 -31.70
C THR A 21 -5.05 40.56 -30.83
N ALA A 22 -4.80 40.46 -29.53
CA ALA A 22 -4.34 41.57 -28.69
C ALA A 22 -3.84 41.05 -27.33
N GLY A 23 -2.51 41.05 -27.16
CA GLY A 23 -1.84 41.36 -25.90
C GLY A 23 -2.16 40.52 -24.66
N GLN A 24 -1.64 39.31 -24.59
CA GLN A 24 -0.98 38.75 -23.40
C GLN A 24 -0.24 37.49 -23.87
N ALA A 25 1.05 37.37 -23.55
CA ALA A 25 1.80 36.16 -23.80
C ALA A 25 1.12 35.00 -23.04
N ILE A 26 0.39 34.14 -23.75
CA ILE A 26 -0.04 32.83 -23.23
C ILE A 26 1.28 32.10 -22.97
N SER A 27 1.63 31.93 -21.70
CA SER A 27 2.90 31.32 -21.35
C SER A 27 2.94 29.88 -21.87
N LEU A 28 4.12 29.34 -22.15
CA LEU A 28 4.27 27.93 -22.52
C LEU A 28 3.56 27.01 -21.51
N SER A 29 3.52 27.41 -20.24
CA SER A 29 2.82 26.69 -19.17
C SER A 29 1.29 26.72 -19.28
N ASP A 30 0.71 27.77 -19.86
CA ASP A 30 -0.74 27.85 -20.13
C ASP A 30 -1.13 26.94 -21.30
N LEU A 31 -0.27 26.90 -22.33
CA LEU A 31 -0.47 26.02 -23.48
C LEU A 31 -0.31 24.54 -23.09
N GLU A 32 0.68 24.23 -22.25
CA GLU A 32 0.89 22.88 -21.71
C GLU A 32 -0.26 22.43 -20.79
N ARG A 33 -0.82 23.34 -19.98
CA ARG A 33 -2.00 23.07 -19.15
C ARG A 33 -3.22 22.72 -20.00
N GLU A 34 -3.42 23.44 -21.10
CA GLU A 34 -4.57 23.19 -21.97
C GLU A 34 -4.40 21.89 -22.78
N LEU A 35 -3.17 21.55 -23.17
CA LEU A 35 -2.87 20.29 -23.86
C LEU A 35 -3.09 19.07 -22.93
N LEU A 36 -2.70 19.19 -21.65
CA LEU A 36 -2.98 18.16 -20.63
C LEU A 36 -4.48 18.04 -20.33
N ARG A 37 -5.23 19.15 -20.33
CA ARG A 37 -6.68 19.14 -20.14
C ARG A 37 -7.40 18.42 -21.29
N LEU A 38 -7.00 18.68 -22.54
CA LEU A 38 -7.54 18.02 -23.72
C LEU A 38 -7.21 16.52 -23.74
N GLN A 39 -5.99 16.14 -23.32
CA GLN A 39 -5.59 14.74 -23.26
C GLN A 39 -6.41 13.96 -22.23
N GLY A 40 -6.66 14.51 -21.04
CA GLY A 40 -7.52 13.89 -20.04
C GLY A 40 -8.98 13.76 -20.49
N LEU A 41 -9.49 14.71 -21.29
CA LEU A 41 -10.82 14.62 -21.89
C LEU A 41 -10.92 13.52 -22.96
N TYR A 42 -9.87 13.33 -23.77
CA TYR A 42 -9.79 12.26 -24.77
C TYR A 42 -9.81 10.87 -24.11
N GLU A 43 -9.04 10.67 -23.04
CA GLU A 43 -9.02 9.42 -22.29
C GLU A 43 -10.36 9.13 -21.60
N ALA A 44 -11.02 10.15 -21.06
CA ALA A 44 -12.36 10.04 -20.48
C ALA A 44 -13.44 9.72 -21.52
N GLN A 45 -13.24 10.12 -22.78
CA GLN A 45 -14.13 9.76 -23.89
C GLN A 45 -13.95 8.29 -24.32
N LEU A 46 -12.72 7.77 -24.34
CA LEU A 46 -12.46 6.36 -24.67
C LEU A 46 -13.14 5.38 -23.69
N LEU A 47 -13.26 5.77 -22.41
CA LEU A 47 -13.98 4.98 -21.40
C LEU A 47 -15.51 4.94 -21.61
N LYS A 48 -16.08 5.86 -22.38
CA LYS A 48 -17.53 5.87 -22.70
C LYS A 48 -17.87 5.08 -23.97
N VAL A 49 -16.88 4.62 -24.73
CA VAL A 49 -17.06 3.98 -26.06
C VAL A 49 -16.85 2.45 -26.04
N GLY A 50 -16.48 1.84 -24.91
CA GLY A 50 -16.33 0.39 -24.80
C GLY A 50 -17.66 -0.37 -24.66
N ARG A 51 -18.30 -0.72 -25.80
CA ARG A 51 -19.30 -1.80 -25.89
C ARG A 51 -18.67 -2.97 -26.66
N GLU A 52 -18.70 -4.14 -26.02
CA GLU A 52 -18.33 -5.51 -26.43
C GLU A 52 -17.81 -5.75 -27.84
N GLU A 53 -16.63 -6.38 -27.96
CA GLU A 53 -16.43 -7.52 -28.87
C GLU A 53 -15.50 -8.58 -28.26
N ASN A 54 -15.98 -9.82 -28.32
CA ASN A 54 -15.33 -11.05 -27.88
C ASN A 54 -14.04 -11.34 -28.68
N TYR A 55 -12.98 -11.72 -27.96
CA TYR A 55 -11.89 -12.51 -28.53
C TYR A 55 -11.62 -13.72 -27.62
N VAL A 56 -11.75 -14.93 -28.18
CA VAL A 56 -11.53 -16.21 -27.49
C VAL A 56 -10.32 -16.93 -28.12
N ILE A 57 -9.69 -17.78 -27.29
CA ILE A 57 -8.80 -18.95 -27.53
C ILE A 57 -7.34 -18.70 -27.05
N PRO A 58 -6.61 -19.67 -26.41
CA PRO A 58 -7.00 -20.89 -25.68
C PRO A 58 -6.43 -20.94 -24.23
N LYS A 59 -7.00 -21.86 -23.45
CA LYS A 59 -6.66 -22.18 -22.06
C LYS A 59 -5.44 -23.12 -22.00
N THR A 60 -4.37 -22.69 -21.33
CA THR A 60 -3.63 -23.51 -20.35
C THR A 60 -3.06 -22.55 -19.30
N PRO A 61 -3.34 -22.76 -17.99
CA PRO A 61 -3.21 -21.72 -16.97
C PRO A 61 -1.78 -21.71 -16.43
N THR A 62 -1.07 -20.60 -16.65
CA THR A 62 0.06 -20.25 -15.78
C THR A 62 -0.45 -19.22 -14.80
N LEU A 63 -0.43 -19.59 -13.52
CA LEU A 63 -0.92 -18.80 -12.40
C LEU A 63 -0.26 -17.42 -12.38
N ILE A 64 -1.05 -16.40 -12.69
CA ILE A 64 -0.76 -15.04 -12.26
C ILE A 64 -1.53 -14.88 -10.95
N THR A 65 -0.81 -14.85 -9.84
CA THR A 65 -1.35 -14.38 -8.57
C THR A 65 -0.37 -13.37 -8.00
N THR A 66 -0.83 -12.11 -7.98
CA THR A 66 -0.52 -11.07 -6.98
C THR A 66 0.96 -10.82 -6.67
N ALA A 67 1.51 -9.77 -7.28
CA ALA A 67 2.23 -8.71 -6.58
C ALA A 67 2.94 -9.08 -5.25
N ASP A 68 3.91 -10.00 -5.31
CA ASP A 68 5.02 -10.06 -4.37
C ASP A 68 5.76 -8.71 -4.45
N TYR A 69 5.45 -7.78 -3.56
CA TYR A 69 6.30 -6.60 -3.33
C TYR A 69 7.04 -6.76 -2.01
N ASP A 70 7.49 -7.98 -1.74
CA ASP A 70 8.54 -8.26 -0.77
C ASP A 70 9.81 -7.57 -1.30
N CYS A 71 10.23 -6.48 -0.64
CA CYS A 71 11.35 -5.63 -1.02
C CYS A 71 11.22 -4.86 -2.37
N THR A 72 10.83 -3.58 -2.30
CA THR A 72 10.84 -2.67 -3.47
C THR A 72 12.27 -2.25 -3.82
N LYS A 73 12.86 -2.86 -4.85
CA LYS A 73 14.13 -2.44 -5.45
C LYS A 73 13.87 -1.65 -6.73
N ILE A 74 14.42 -0.44 -6.80
CA ILE A 74 14.42 0.38 -7.99
C ILE A 74 15.87 0.46 -8.45
N GLU A 75 16.17 -0.07 -9.63
CA GLU A 75 17.54 -0.15 -10.14
C GLU A 75 17.95 1.12 -10.90
N THR A 76 16.98 1.80 -11.52
CA THR A 76 17.21 2.92 -12.43
C THR A 76 16.75 4.25 -11.86
N THR A 77 17.37 5.34 -12.30
CA THR A 77 16.93 6.69 -11.94
C THR A 77 15.58 6.98 -12.59
N LEU A 78 14.55 7.22 -11.77
CA LEU A 78 13.22 7.59 -12.25
C LEU A 78 13.02 9.11 -12.15
N ARG A 79 12.42 9.70 -13.18
CA ARG A 79 12.18 11.14 -13.27
C ARG A 79 10.83 11.44 -13.93
N TYR A 80 10.40 12.69 -13.81
CA TYR A 80 9.19 13.21 -14.45
C TYR A 80 9.14 12.85 -15.95
N GLN A 81 7.93 12.54 -16.44
CA GLN A 81 7.62 12.09 -17.82
C GLN A 81 8.06 10.67 -18.19
N MET A 82 8.69 9.91 -17.30
CA MET A 82 8.93 8.48 -17.58
C MET A 82 7.61 7.69 -17.52
N VAL A 83 7.56 6.59 -18.29
CA VAL A 83 6.45 5.63 -18.32
C VAL A 83 7.00 4.21 -18.29
N ASP A 84 6.28 3.33 -17.61
CA ASP A 84 6.61 1.90 -17.57
C ASP A 84 6.42 1.25 -18.95
N TYR A 85 7.11 0.13 -19.17
CA TYR A 85 7.00 -0.67 -20.38
C TYR A 85 6.73 -2.14 -20.05
N ARG A 86 6.20 -2.90 -21.02
CA ARG A 86 5.82 -4.30 -20.78
C ARG A 86 7.02 -5.11 -20.29
N GLY A 87 6.87 -5.73 -19.11
CA GLY A 87 7.88 -6.56 -18.48
C GLY A 87 8.79 -5.83 -17.48
N HIS A 88 8.66 -4.51 -17.33
CA HIS A 88 9.46 -3.74 -16.38
C HIS A 88 8.69 -2.49 -15.92
N GLU A 89 8.18 -2.53 -14.68
CA GLU A 89 7.24 -1.54 -14.14
C GLU A 89 7.78 -0.78 -12.89
N PRO A 90 8.96 -0.14 -12.97
CA PRO A 90 9.59 0.50 -11.81
C PRO A 90 8.79 1.72 -11.29
N ILE A 91 8.02 2.39 -12.13
CA ILE A 91 7.20 3.54 -11.72
C ILE A 91 5.98 3.05 -10.95
N LYS A 92 5.33 1.97 -11.40
CA LYS A 92 4.23 1.37 -10.65
C LYS A 92 4.70 0.84 -9.30
N ALA A 93 5.88 0.20 -9.24
CA ALA A 93 6.50 -0.21 -8.00
C ALA A 93 6.77 0.99 -7.06
N LEU A 94 7.33 2.08 -7.57
CA LEU A 94 7.52 3.33 -6.83
C LEU A 94 6.19 3.89 -6.29
N GLN A 95 5.18 4.00 -7.15
CA GLN A 95 3.88 4.56 -6.77
C GLN A 95 3.18 3.71 -5.70
N ASN A 96 3.27 2.37 -5.81
CA ASN A 96 2.76 1.46 -4.79
C ASN A 96 3.48 1.65 -3.45
N PHE A 97 4.82 1.72 -3.47
CA PHE A 97 5.61 2.00 -2.26
C PHE A 97 5.21 3.34 -1.61
N LEU A 98 5.15 4.41 -2.40
CA LEU A 98 4.78 5.74 -1.90
C LEU A 98 3.35 5.76 -1.37
N LYS A 99 2.43 5.00 -1.99
CA LYS A 99 1.04 4.87 -1.53
C LYS A 99 0.95 4.12 -0.20
N ALA A 100 1.65 3.00 -0.06
CA ALA A 100 1.71 2.23 1.17
C ALA A 100 2.31 3.03 2.34
N ASN A 101 3.19 3.99 2.03
CA ASN A 101 3.78 4.91 3.00
C ASN A 101 2.97 6.21 3.22
N GLY A 102 1.83 6.38 2.54
CA GLY A 102 0.97 7.56 2.67
C GLY A 102 1.42 8.82 1.92
N ASP A 103 2.49 8.75 1.12
CA ASP A 103 3.04 9.90 0.38
C ASP A 103 2.32 10.13 -0.98
N TYR A 104 1.71 9.08 -1.54
CA TYR A 104 1.02 9.11 -2.84
C TYR A 104 -0.49 9.04 -2.69
N THR A 105 -1.16 10.15 -3.00
CA THR A 105 -2.61 10.35 -2.78
C THR A 105 -3.45 10.01 -4.00
N PHE A 106 -2.84 9.68 -5.15
CA PHE A 106 -3.61 9.34 -6.34
C PHE A 106 -4.26 7.95 -6.20
N PRO A 107 -5.49 7.76 -6.71
CA PRO A 107 -6.25 6.51 -6.48
C PRO A 107 -5.58 5.23 -6.98
N SER A 108 -4.73 5.31 -8.00
CA SER A 108 -4.08 4.15 -8.61
C SER A 108 -2.62 4.39 -8.98
N ALA A 109 -1.81 3.33 -8.97
CA ALA A 109 -0.49 3.35 -9.58
C ALA A 109 -0.65 3.21 -11.10
N THR A 110 -0.41 4.31 -11.81
CA THR A 110 -0.65 4.43 -13.25
C THR A 110 0.51 3.90 -14.10
N GLY A 111 1.69 3.70 -13.50
CA GLY A 111 2.93 3.43 -14.22
C GLY A 111 3.48 4.64 -14.97
N TYR A 112 2.94 5.84 -14.73
CA TYR A 112 3.40 7.11 -15.31
C TYR A 112 3.95 8.06 -14.24
N PHE A 113 5.17 8.54 -14.43
CA PHE A 113 5.81 9.49 -13.51
C PHE A 113 5.38 10.92 -13.85
N GLY A 114 4.13 11.24 -13.49
CA GLY A 114 3.57 12.58 -13.63
C GLY A 114 3.82 13.50 -12.43
N ASN A 115 3.06 14.61 -12.38
CA ASN A 115 3.23 15.64 -11.35
C ASN A 115 2.86 15.13 -9.95
N GLU A 116 1.85 14.25 -9.87
CA GLU A 116 1.45 13.64 -8.59
C GLU A 116 2.52 12.69 -8.06
N THR A 117 3.14 11.88 -8.93
CA THR A 117 4.28 11.03 -8.56
C THR A 117 5.46 11.89 -8.10
N LYS A 118 5.77 13.00 -8.81
CA LYS A 118 6.83 13.94 -8.43
C LYS A 118 6.60 14.54 -7.04
N LYS A 119 5.39 15.04 -6.77
CA LYS A 119 5.02 15.57 -5.44
C LYS A 119 5.17 14.51 -4.35
N ALA A 120 4.73 13.28 -4.62
CA ALA A 120 4.85 12.19 -3.66
C ALA A 120 6.31 11.83 -3.36
N VAL A 121 7.16 11.78 -4.39
CA VAL A 121 8.61 11.59 -4.21
C VAL A 121 9.21 12.73 -3.38
N THR A 122 8.85 13.99 -3.67
CA THR A 122 9.29 15.14 -2.87
C THR A 122 8.87 15.03 -1.41
N ARG A 123 7.60 14.69 -1.13
CA ARG A 123 7.10 14.49 0.24
C ARG A 123 7.86 13.39 0.96
N PHE A 124 8.04 12.24 0.30
CA PHE A 124 8.81 11.14 0.84
C PHE A 124 10.24 11.57 1.20
N GLN A 125 10.96 12.21 0.27
CA GLN A 125 12.33 12.65 0.47
C GLN A 125 12.46 13.63 1.64
N GLN A 126 11.54 14.59 1.74
CA GLN A 126 11.48 15.53 2.86
C GLN A 126 11.17 14.82 4.18
N ARG A 127 10.17 13.93 4.19
CA ARG A 127 9.74 13.17 5.37
C ARG A 127 10.85 12.29 5.96
N VAL A 128 11.65 11.66 5.10
CA VAL A 128 12.75 10.78 5.53
C VAL A 128 14.09 11.51 5.69
N GLY A 129 14.12 12.83 5.44
CA GLY A 129 15.27 13.70 5.68
C GLY A 129 16.43 13.47 4.71
N ILE A 130 16.16 13.15 3.44
CA ILE A 130 17.20 13.01 2.41
C ILE A 130 17.18 14.20 1.45
N VAL A 131 18.36 14.57 0.96
CA VAL A 131 18.55 15.61 -0.06
C VAL A 131 19.21 14.95 -1.27
N PRO A 132 18.48 14.74 -2.39
CA PRO A 132 19.05 14.18 -3.62
C PRO A 132 20.01 15.18 -4.31
N ALA A 133 20.90 14.68 -5.17
CA ALA A 133 21.90 15.51 -5.82
C ALA A 133 21.28 16.45 -6.85
N ASP A 134 20.30 15.98 -7.64
CA ASP A 134 19.58 16.81 -8.63
C ASP A 134 18.35 17.51 -8.01
N GLY A 135 18.26 17.52 -6.67
CA GLY A 135 17.15 18.11 -5.92
C GLY A 135 15.91 17.23 -5.79
N TYR A 136 14.87 17.78 -5.18
CA TYR A 136 13.67 17.01 -4.86
C TYR A 136 12.83 16.60 -6.08
N GLY A 137 12.17 15.44 -5.97
CA GLY A 137 11.24 14.92 -6.98
C GLY A 137 11.87 14.01 -8.04
N VAL A 138 13.15 13.67 -7.89
CA VAL A 138 13.87 12.69 -8.74
C VAL A 138 14.28 11.48 -7.90
N VAL A 139 14.14 10.27 -8.43
CA VAL A 139 14.47 9.02 -7.72
C VAL A 139 15.86 8.55 -8.11
N GLU A 140 16.87 9.25 -7.61
CA GLU A 140 18.29 8.91 -7.75
C GLU A 140 18.75 7.83 -6.75
N ALA A 141 20.04 7.47 -6.80
CA ALA A 141 20.64 6.47 -5.92
C ALA A 141 20.34 6.71 -4.43
N THR A 142 20.49 7.94 -3.92
CA THR A 142 20.16 8.27 -2.52
C THR A 142 18.71 7.94 -2.18
N THR A 143 17.78 8.26 -3.09
CA THR A 143 16.35 7.99 -2.90
C THR A 143 16.06 6.50 -3.04
N ARG A 144 16.66 5.82 -4.01
CA ARG A 144 16.50 4.37 -4.22
C ARG A 144 17.03 3.56 -3.06
N ASN A 145 18.24 3.85 -2.60
CA ASN A 145 18.82 3.19 -1.43
C ASN A 145 17.98 3.43 -0.19
N ARG A 146 17.37 4.63 -0.04
CA ARG A 146 16.47 4.90 1.09
C ARG A 146 15.15 4.14 0.95
N ILE A 147 14.56 4.09 -0.25
CA ILE A 147 13.38 3.26 -0.55
C ILE A 147 13.69 1.81 -0.25
N GLU A 148 14.80 1.26 -0.75
CA GLU A 148 15.26 -0.12 -0.49
C GLU A 148 15.50 -0.36 1.00
N SER A 149 16.18 0.56 1.71
CA SER A 149 16.37 0.41 3.15
C SER A 149 15.07 0.41 3.93
N ILE A 150 14.04 1.12 3.47
CA ILE A 150 12.73 1.12 4.13
C ILE A 150 11.93 -0.09 3.69
N SER A 151 11.91 -0.42 2.40
CA SER A 151 11.14 -1.50 1.77
C SER A 151 11.68 -2.89 2.07
N CYS A 152 12.99 -3.00 2.27
CA CYS A 152 13.76 -4.23 2.44
C CYS A 152 14.50 -4.28 3.78
N ALA A 153 14.27 -3.32 4.69
CA ALA A 153 14.77 -3.45 6.06
C ALA A 153 14.23 -4.75 6.64
N ASP A 154 15.14 -5.68 6.90
CA ASP A 154 14.95 -6.95 7.60
C ASP A 154 14.76 -6.72 9.11
N ASP A 155 13.90 -5.76 9.43
CA ASP A 155 13.30 -5.63 10.75
C ASP A 155 11.94 -6.31 10.60
N LYS A 156 11.97 -7.64 10.52
CA LYS A 156 10.78 -8.45 10.30
C LYS A 156 9.73 -8.06 11.35
N LEU A 157 8.49 -7.83 10.89
CA LEU A 157 7.34 -7.62 11.76
C LEU A 157 7.40 -8.64 12.90
N ALA A 158 7.39 -8.15 14.14
CA ALA A 158 7.54 -9.00 15.30
C ALA A 158 6.53 -8.63 16.38
N ILE A 159 5.99 -9.64 17.06
CA ILE A 159 5.04 -9.46 18.17
C ILE A 159 5.83 -9.51 19.48
N LYS A 160 5.58 -8.59 20.41
CA LYS A 160 6.12 -8.55 21.79
C LYS A 160 4.97 -8.46 22.82
N PRO A 161 5.18 -8.87 24.08
CA PRO A 161 6.37 -9.49 24.67
C PRO A 161 6.45 -11.01 24.42
N ALA A 162 7.66 -11.58 24.33
CA ALA A 162 7.92 -12.98 23.94
C ALA A 162 7.18 -14.04 24.79
N ILE A 163 6.83 -13.70 26.03
CA ILE A 163 6.17 -14.58 26.99
C ILE A 163 4.97 -13.83 27.58
N LEU A 164 3.87 -14.54 27.81
CA LEU A 164 2.72 -14.01 28.53
C LEU A 164 2.71 -14.55 29.96
N PRO A 165 2.29 -13.74 30.95
CA PRO A 165 2.18 -14.20 32.32
C PRO A 165 1.10 -15.28 32.47
N SER A 166 1.30 -16.17 33.44
CA SER A 166 0.25 -17.09 33.90
C SER A 166 -0.87 -16.35 34.63
N THR A 167 -1.99 -17.03 34.85
CA THR A 167 -3.15 -16.51 35.58
C THR A 167 -3.77 -17.56 36.49
N ILE A 168 -4.77 -17.19 37.28
CA ILE A 168 -5.53 -18.06 38.18
C ILE A 168 -7.02 -17.93 37.83
N VAL A 169 -7.78 -19.03 37.94
CA VAL A 169 -9.22 -19.05 37.66
C VAL A 169 -9.97 -17.94 38.41
N GLY A 170 -10.64 -17.08 37.64
CA GLY A 170 -11.47 -15.98 38.11
C GLY A 170 -10.73 -14.66 38.37
N ALA A 171 -9.40 -14.64 38.29
CA ALA A 171 -8.60 -13.42 38.36
C ALA A 171 -8.81 -12.57 37.10
N ASN A 172 -8.75 -11.24 37.27
CA ASN A 172 -8.64 -10.33 36.13
C ASN A 172 -7.30 -10.57 35.44
N TYR A 173 -7.34 -10.70 34.13
CA TYR A 173 -6.18 -10.78 33.27
C TYR A 173 -6.26 -9.63 32.27
N ASP A 174 -5.18 -8.87 32.11
CA ASP A 174 -5.07 -7.75 31.18
C ASP A 174 -3.60 -7.61 30.80
N THR A 175 -3.25 -8.13 29.62
CA THR A 175 -1.87 -8.15 29.14
C THR A 175 -1.79 -7.55 27.75
N LEU A 176 -0.94 -6.54 27.60
CA LEU A 176 -0.63 -5.91 26.33
C LEU A 176 0.28 -6.80 25.47
N ILE A 177 -0.06 -6.93 24.20
CA ILE A 177 0.82 -7.37 23.13
C ILE A 177 0.92 -6.25 22.09
N TYR A 178 2.06 -6.12 21.42
CA TYR A 178 2.26 -5.08 20.42
C TYR A 178 3.18 -5.57 19.30
N ALA A 179 2.98 -5.02 18.11
CA ALA A 179 3.83 -5.23 16.97
C ALA A 179 5.02 -4.27 17.04
N THR A 180 6.13 -4.68 16.46
CA THR A 180 7.32 -3.86 16.24
C THR A 180 7.69 -3.96 14.77
N ASN A 181 8.33 -2.92 14.25
CA ASN A 181 8.77 -2.86 12.85
C ASN A 181 7.63 -3.02 11.83
N PHE A 182 6.45 -2.51 12.18
CA PHE A 182 5.25 -2.59 11.35
C PHE A 182 5.06 -1.35 10.50
N ARG A 183 4.35 -1.50 9.38
CA ARG A 183 3.86 -0.41 8.55
C ARG A 183 2.34 -0.32 8.60
N GLY A 184 1.82 0.91 8.67
CA GLY A 184 0.39 1.15 8.86
C GLY A 184 -0.04 0.80 10.28
N ASP A 185 -1.28 0.35 10.46
CA ASP A 185 -1.79 -0.13 11.74
C ASP A 185 -2.10 -1.64 11.62
N PRO A 186 -1.28 -2.52 12.23
CA PRO A 186 -1.43 -3.96 12.07
C PRO A 186 -2.60 -4.50 12.89
N SER A 187 -3.25 -5.55 12.38
CA SER A 187 -4.30 -6.27 13.08
C SER A 187 -3.81 -7.62 13.61
N PHE A 188 -4.32 -8.01 14.78
CA PHE A 188 -4.00 -9.26 15.45
C PHE A 188 -5.20 -10.21 15.41
N LEU A 189 -4.92 -11.49 15.14
CA LEU A 189 -5.91 -12.56 15.14
C LEU A 189 -5.32 -13.86 15.68
N ILE A 190 -6.17 -14.73 16.22
CA ILE A 190 -5.77 -16.08 16.64
C ILE A 190 -6.03 -17.02 15.46
N ILE A 191 -4.99 -17.65 14.97
CA ILE A 191 -5.05 -18.54 13.79
C ILE A 191 -5.01 -20.03 14.17
N ASN A 192 -4.46 -20.36 15.34
CA ASN A 192 -4.36 -21.74 15.84
C ASN A 192 -4.53 -21.77 17.36
N GLY A 193 -5.08 -22.88 17.88
CA GLY A 193 -5.36 -23.05 19.30
C GLY A 193 -6.51 -22.15 19.79
N ARG A 194 -6.64 -22.02 21.11
CA ARG A 194 -7.70 -21.22 21.75
C ARG A 194 -7.16 -20.50 22.98
N LEU A 195 -7.64 -19.28 23.21
CA LEU A 195 -7.43 -18.59 24.48
C LEU A 195 -8.07 -19.37 25.65
N PRO A 196 -7.56 -19.21 26.88
CA PRO A 196 -8.27 -19.63 28.08
C PRO A 196 -9.72 -19.12 28.08
N VAL A 197 -10.65 -19.98 28.49
CA VAL A 197 -12.09 -19.66 28.46
C VAL A 197 -12.36 -18.40 29.29
N GLY A 198 -12.88 -17.36 28.64
CA GLY A 198 -13.21 -16.07 29.25
C GLY A 198 -12.17 -14.97 29.02
N LEU A 199 -11.05 -15.26 28.36
CA LEU A 199 -10.16 -14.24 27.78
C LEU A 199 -10.54 -13.94 26.33
N LYS A 200 -10.24 -12.72 25.90
CA LYS A 200 -10.43 -12.23 24.53
C LYS A 200 -9.19 -11.46 24.08
N LEU A 201 -8.85 -11.61 22.79
CA LEU A 201 -7.93 -10.71 22.11
C LEU A 201 -8.73 -9.50 21.61
N ILE A 202 -8.28 -8.29 21.93
CA ILE A 202 -8.92 -7.03 21.55
C ILE A 202 -7.87 -6.18 20.85
N ASN A 203 -8.09 -5.89 19.57
CA ASN A 203 -7.24 -4.99 18.79
C ASN A 203 -7.41 -3.55 19.30
N LEU A 204 -6.28 -2.86 19.41
CA LEU A 204 -6.17 -1.44 19.77
C LEU A 204 -5.46 -0.70 18.62
N ALA A 205 -5.38 0.62 18.73
CA ALA A 205 -4.63 1.45 17.78
C ALA A 205 -3.11 1.30 17.98
N ASP A 206 -2.35 1.87 17.04
CA ASP A 206 -0.88 1.99 17.10
C ASP A 206 -0.17 0.64 17.19
N GLY A 207 -0.70 -0.38 16.51
CA GLY A 207 -0.15 -1.72 16.46
C GLY A 207 -0.16 -2.47 17.79
N GLN A 208 -1.16 -2.21 18.62
CA GLN A 208 -1.33 -2.84 19.94
C GLN A 208 -2.57 -3.73 19.99
N ALA A 209 -2.56 -4.69 20.91
CA ALA A 209 -3.74 -5.46 21.29
C ALA A 209 -3.65 -5.86 22.76
N THR A 210 -4.78 -6.00 23.45
CA THR A 210 -4.81 -6.60 24.79
C THR A 210 -5.41 -8.01 24.74
N ILE A 211 -4.83 -8.92 25.51
CA ILE A 211 -5.48 -10.17 25.90
C ILE A 211 -6.06 -9.95 27.29
N SER A 212 -7.38 -9.84 27.36
CA SER A 212 -8.06 -9.40 28.59
C SER A 212 -9.29 -10.26 28.92
N GLY A 213 -9.66 -10.28 30.20
CA GLY A 213 -10.86 -10.96 30.70
C GLY A 213 -10.64 -11.68 32.02
N ARG A 214 -11.41 -12.75 32.24
CA ARG A 214 -11.26 -13.64 33.41
C ARG A 214 -11.30 -15.09 32.98
N THR A 215 -10.29 -15.86 33.36
CA THR A 215 -10.29 -17.29 33.07
C THR A 215 -11.34 -18.02 33.91
N ARG A 216 -12.03 -18.99 33.31
CA ARG A 216 -13.09 -19.77 33.97
C ARG A 216 -12.72 -21.22 34.22
N ARG A 217 -11.62 -21.68 33.63
CA ARG A 217 -11.15 -23.06 33.73
C ARG A 217 -9.63 -23.08 33.89
N ALA A 218 -9.15 -23.99 34.73
CA ALA A 218 -7.73 -24.27 34.85
C ALA A 218 -7.25 -25.07 33.63
N GLY A 219 -5.99 -24.95 33.28
CA GLY A 219 -5.37 -25.67 32.17
C GLY A 219 -4.21 -24.92 31.52
N VAL A 220 -3.50 -25.62 30.65
CA VAL A 220 -2.47 -25.05 29.76
C VAL A 220 -3.12 -24.74 28.42
N TYR A 221 -3.05 -23.49 27.99
CA TYR A 221 -3.63 -23.03 26.74
C TYR A 221 -2.53 -22.55 25.80
N THR A 222 -2.32 -23.28 24.71
CA THR A 222 -1.39 -22.89 23.64
C THR A 222 -2.18 -22.38 22.45
N PHE A 223 -1.80 -21.21 21.95
CA PHE A 223 -2.44 -20.55 20.80
C PHE A 223 -1.43 -19.73 20.01
N THR A 224 -1.70 -19.53 18.73
CA THR A 224 -0.85 -18.75 17.82
C THR A 224 -1.57 -17.47 17.42
N VAL A 225 -0.92 -16.35 17.68
CA VAL A 225 -1.35 -15.02 17.24
C VAL A 225 -0.63 -14.68 15.95
N LYS A 226 -1.37 -14.29 14.93
CA LYS A 226 -0.86 -13.69 13.70
C LYS A 226 -1.04 -12.18 13.79
N ALA A 227 -0.01 -11.42 13.44
CA ALA A 227 -0.11 -9.99 13.18
C ALA A 227 0.03 -9.76 11.67
N ILE A 228 -0.91 -8.98 11.11
CA ILE A 228 -0.98 -8.63 9.69
C ILE A 228 -0.84 -7.12 9.59
N GLY A 229 0.30 -6.67 9.09
CA GLY A 229 0.57 -5.28 8.72
C GLY A 229 0.21 -4.98 7.26
N THR A 230 0.63 -3.81 6.78
CA THR A 230 0.45 -3.43 5.37
C THR A 230 1.58 -3.97 4.49
N GLY A 231 1.33 -4.10 3.18
CA GLY A 231 2.35 -4.54 2.21
C GLY A 231 2.85 -5.97 2.46
N GLU A 232 1.92 -6.90 2.72
CA GLU A 232 2.20 -8.34 2.94
C GLU A 232 3.08 -8.64 4.17
N GLN A 233 3.31 -7.64 5.04
CA GLN A 233 3.95 -7.86 6.33
C GLN A 233 3.08 -8.76 7.20
N GLU A 234 3.52 -10.00 7.40
CA GLU A 234 2.87 -10.93 8.32
C GLU A 234 3.90 -11.57 9.24
N THR A 235 3.47 -11.86 10.46
CA THR A 235 4.26 -12.62 11.41
C THR A 235 3.37 -13.41 12.33
N GLU A 236 3.88 -14.50 12.88
CA GLU A 236 3.16 -15.37 13.79
C GLU A 236 3.96 -15.57 15.05
N ARG A 237 3.25 -15.68 16.18
CA ARG A 237 3.84 -16.09 17.44
C ARG A 237 2.93 -17.00 18.22
N THR A 238 3.49 -18.14 18.61
CA THR A 238 2.86 -19.07 19.54
C THR A 238 3.11 -18.63 20.98
N TYR A 239 2.03 -18.66 21.76
CA TYR A 239 2.01 -18.34 23.18
C TYR A 239 1.45 -19.51 23.97
N THR A 240 1.83 -19.53 25.25
CA THR A 240 1.22 -20.40 26.26
C THR A 240 0.79 -19.55 27.43
N ILE A 241 -0.47 -19.70 27.86
CA ILE A 241 -0.96 -19.18 29.14
C ILE A 241 -1.33 -20.37 30.01
N ILE A 242 -0.75 -20.42 31.21
CA ILE A 242 -1.14 -21.37 32.24
C ILE A 242 -2.18 -20.69 33.13
N SER A 243 -3.38 -21.28 33.20
CA SER A 243 -4.45 -20.88 34.12
C SER A 243 -4.47 -21.88 35.27
N ASN A 244 -4.00 -21.47 36.44
CA ASN A 244 -3.97 -22.32 37.63
C ASN A 244 -5.34 -22.33 38.32
N ASP A 245 -5.63 -23.40 39.06
CA ASP A 245 -6.79 -23.39 39.96
C ASP A 245 -6.57 -22.40 41.12
N ARG A 246 -7.65 -21.97 41.76
CA ARG A 246 -7.61 -21.01 42.88
C ARG A 246 -6.79 -21.50 44.06
N ASP A 247 -6.65 -22.81 44.19
CA ASP A 247 -5.95 -23.46 45.30
C ASP A 247 -4.46 -23.72 44.99
N GLY A 248 -3.95 -23.27 43.83
CA GLY A 248 -2.54 -23.40 43.46
C GLY A 248 -2.10 -24.82 43.06
N ALA A 249 -3.01 -25.80 43.04
CA ALA A 249 -2.71 -27.16 42.62
C ALA A 249 -2.48 -27.22 41.10
N LEU A 250 -1.22 -27.38 40.70
CA LEU A 250 -0.86 -27.80 39.35
C LEU A 250 -1.22 -29.28 39.21
N PHE A 251 -2.27 -29.58 38.45
CA PHE A 251 -2.60 -30.91 37.90
C PHE A 251 -2.52 -32.09 38.90
N GLY A 252 -3.64 -32.41 39.56
CA GLY A 252 -3.86 -33.75 40.12
C GLY A 252 -4.17 -34.76 39.01
N PRO A 253 -3.87 -36.07 39.22
CA PRO A 253 -3.74 -37.10 38.19
C PRO A 253 -4.99 -37.34 37.33
#